data_AF-A0A950WH45-F1
#
_entry.id   AF-A0A950WH45-F1
#
_cell.length_a   1.000
_cell.length_b   1.000
_cell.length_c   1.000
_cell.angle_alpha   90.00
_cell.angle_beta   90.00
_cell.angle_gamma   90.00
#
_symmetry.space_group_name_H-M   'P 1'
#
loop_
_entity.id
_entity.type
_entity.pdbx_description
1 polymer ?
#
loop_
_entity_poly.entity_id
_entity_poly.type
_entity_poly.pdbx_seq_one_letter_code
_entity_poly.pdbx_strand_id
1 'polypeptide(L)'
;MAEQIEANFDPDTLALLKRVLVEAEQSIPVEARTSALKVQIAFRILKAARAGERNPIRLRSAGLCGIDPRIIRSPLEIAPTPTRNI
;
A
#
# COMPACT_ATOMS: atom_id res chain seq x y z
N MET A 1 19.73 -7.67 -26.90
CA MET A 1 19.51 -8.62 -25.79
C MET A 1 18.52 -7.99 -24.83
N ALA A 2 17.23 -8.28 -24.99
CA ALA A 2 16.22 -7.87 -24.03
C ALA A 2 16.13 -9.02 -23.02
N GLU A 3 16.87 -8.90 -21.92
CA GLU A 3 16.63 -9.74 -20.75
C GLU A 3 15.30 -9.27 -20.16
N GLN A 4 14.20 -9.74 -20.75
CA GLN A 4 12.90 -9.79 -20.11
C GLN A 4 13.06 -10.76 -18.95
N ILE A 5 13.53 -10.24 -17.83
CA ILE A 5 13.45 -10.88 -16.54
C ILE A 5 11.95 -11.00 -16.27
N GLU A 6 11.36 -12.12 -16.67
CA GLU A 6 10.17 -12.63 -16.02
C GLU A 6 10.53 -12.64 -14.55
N ALA A 7 10.06 -11.62 -13.83
CA ALA A 7 10.13 -11.60 -12.39
C ALA A 7 9.20 -12.73 -11.95
N ASN A 8 9.75 -13.95 -11.92
CA ASN A 8 9.11 -15.15 -11.45
C ASN A 8 8.96 -14.98 -9.93
N PHE A 9 8.03 -14.10 -9.55
CA PHE A 9 7.61 -13.94 -8.18
C PHE A 9 7.03 -15.29 -7.78
N ASP A 10 7.69 -15.97 -6.85
CA ASP A 10 7.16 -17.20 -6.27
C ASP A 10 5.70 -16.99 -5.87
N PRO A 11 4.84 -18.02 -5.95
CA PRO A 11 3.44 -17.91 -5.56
C PRO A 11 3.30 -17.38 -4.13
N ASP A 12 4.24 -17.72 -3.25
CA ASP A 12 4.37 -17.19 -1.89
C ASP A 12 4.64 -15.67 -1.88
N THR A 13 5.53 -15.20 -2.77
CA THR A 13 5.82 -13.76 -2.93
C THR A 13 4.60 -13.02 -3.48
N LEU A 14 3.88 -13.59 -4.45
CA LEU A 14 2.63 -13.02 -4.96
C LEU A 14 1.54 -12.94 -3.88
N ALA A 15 1.42 -13.97 -3.04
CA ALA A 15 0.51 -13.97 -1.90
C ALA A 15 0.88 -12.86 -0.90
N LEU A 16 2.18 -12.68 -0.62
CA LEU A 16 2.68 -11.59 0.21
C LEU A 16 2.39 -10.22 -0.39
N LEU A 17 2.64 -10.01 -1.68
CA LEU A 17 2.35 -8.75 -2.38
C LEU A 17 0.86 -8.40 -2.36
N LYS A 18 -0.01 -9.40 -2.57
CA LYS A 18 -1.47 -9.23 -2.45
C LYS A 18 -1.87 -8.84 -1.03
N ARG A 19 -1.32 -9.52 -0.02
CA ARG A 19 -1.60 -9.22 1.39
C ARG A 19 -1.18 -7.79 1.75
N VAL A 20 0.04 -7.40 1.36
CA VAL A 20 0.58 -6.05 1.57
C VAL A 20 -0.28 -5.00 0.89
N LEU A 21 -0.75 -5.26 -0.34
CA LEU A 21 -1.67 -4.36 -1.04
C LEU A 21 -2.98 -4.20 -0.27
N VAL A 22 -3.58 -5.29 0.19
CA VAL A 22 -4.83 -5.25 0.98
C VAL A 22 -4.64 -4.47 2.28
N GLU A 23 -3.53 -4.66 2.99
CA GLU A 23 -3.21 -3.91 4.22
C GLU A 23 -2.95 -2.42 3.96
N ALA A 24 -2.24 -2.09 2.88
CA ALA A 24 -2.03 -0.71 2.44
C ALA A 24 -3.37 -0.04 2.09
N GLU A 25 -4.24 -0.76 1.40
CA GLU A 25 -5.57 -0.29 1.05
C GLU A 25 -6.50 -0.13 2.26
N GLN A 26 -6.41 -0.99 3.27
CA GLN A 26 -7.15 -0.82 4.55
C GLN A 26 -6.70 0.43 5.31
N SER A 27 -5.50 0.93 5.03
CA SER A 27 -5.00 2.19 5.61
C SER A 27 -5.59 3.43 4.93
N ILE A 28 -6.30 3.26 3.81
CA ILE A 28 -6.92 4.32 3.04
C ILE A 28 -8.44 4.25 3.25
N PRO A 29 -9.11 5.37 3.57
CA PRO A 29 -10.56 5.41 3.69
C PRO A 29 -11.22 5.08 2.35
N VAL A 30 -12.36 4.38 2.39
CA VAL A 30 -13.12 3.95 1.21
C VAL A 30 -13.40 5.10 0.23
N GLU A 31 -13.62 6.30 0.76
CA GLU A 31 -13.91 7.53 0.00
C GLU A 31 -12.72 7.98 -0.87
N ALA A 32 -11.50 7.71 -0.43
CA ALA A 32 -10.29 8.06 -1.15
C ALA A 32 -9.64 6.87 -1.89
N ARG A 33 -10.24 5.66 -1.77
CA ARG A 33 -9.75 4.40 -2.35
C ARG A 33 -10.05 4.34 -3.86
N THR A 34 -9.61 5.35 -4.60
CA THR A 34 -9.75 5.43 -6.05
C THR A 34 -8.95 4.35 -6.76
N SER A 35 -9.46 3.83 -7.88
CA SER A 35 -8.79 2.80 -8.68
C SER A 35 -7.39 3.24 -9.12
N ALA A 36 -7.19 4.53 -9.39
CA ALA A 36 -5.89 5.10 -9.72
C ALA A 36 -4.89 4.99 -8.55
N LEU A 37 -5.34 5.25 -7.32
CA LEU A 37 -4.49 5.15 -6.12
C LEU A 37 -4.11 3.69 -5.84
N LYS A 38 -5.06 2.75 -5.96
CA LYS A 38 -4.79 1.31 -5.84
C LYS A 38 -3.72 0.85 -6.82
N VAL A 39 -3.85 1.25 -8.08
CA VAL A 39 -2.88 0.90 -9.14
C VAL A 39 -1.52 1.50 -8.85
N GLN A 40 -1.45 2.75 -8.36
CA GLN A 40 -0.17 3.36 -7.97
C GLN A 40 0.51 2.60 -6.83
N ILE A 41 -0.25 2.20 -5.79
CA ILE A 41 0.28 1.40 -4.67
C ILE A 41 0.81 0.06 -5.17
N ALA A 42 -0.01 -0.67 -5.94
CA ALA A 42 0.37 -1.96 -6.49
C ALA A 42 1.62 -1.85 -7.37
N PHE A 43 1.68 -0.83 -8.24
CA PHE A 43 2.83 -0.58 -9.11
C PHE A 43 4.11 -0.30 -8.32
N ARG A 44 4.03 0.53 -7.27
CA ARG A 44 5.17 0.84 -6.40
C ARG A 44 5.63 -0.38 -5.60
N ILE A 45 4.69 -1.17 -5.06
CA ILE A 45 4.97 -2.44 -4.37
C ILE A 45 5.69 -3.40 -5.33
N LEU A 46 5.17 -3.60 -6.55
CA LEU A 46 5.80 -4.46 -7.55
C LEU A 46 7.17 -3.95 -7.98
N LYS A 47 7.35 -2.64 -8.10
CA LYS A 47 8.65 -2.02 -8.43
C LYS A 47 9.68 -2.27 -7.33
N ALA A 48 9.30 -2.14 -6.05
CA ALA A 48 10.17 -2.45 -4.92
C ALA A 48 10.47 -3.95 -4.83
N ALA A 49 9.48 -4.80 -5.09
CA ALA A 49 9.67 -6.26 -5.15
C ALA A 49 10.64 -6.66 -6.26
N ARG A 50 10.52 -6.03 -7.43
CA ARG A 50 11.44 -6.23 -8.56
C ARG A 50 12.85 -5.72 -8.28
N ALA A 51 13.01 -4.72 -7.41
CA ALA A 51 14.32 -4.25 -6.96
C ALA A 51 15.01 -5.21 -5.98
N GLY A 52 14.33 -6.28 -5.53
CA GLY A 52 14.86 -7.27 -4.60
C GLY A 52 14.27 -7.19 -3.20
N GLU A 53 13.39 -6.22 -2.91
CA GLU A 53 12.76 -6.14 -1.59
C GLU A 53 11.66 -7.16 -1.42
N ARG A 54 11.88 -8.12 -0.52
CA ARG A 54 10.89 -9.13 -0.11
C ARG A 54 10.26 -8.82 1.25
N ASN A 55 10.66 -7.72 1.89
CA ASN A 55 10.18 -7.33 3.20
C ASN A 55 8.77 -6.72 3.12
N PRO A 56 7.72 -7.32 3.69
CA PRO A 56 6.34 -6.84 3.58
C PRO A 56 6.16 -5.42 4.13
N ILE A 57 6.89 -5.08 5.20
CA ILE A 57 6.87 -3.75 5.81
C ILE A 57 7.46 -2.71 4.85
N ARG A 58 8.60 -3.01 4.22
CA ARG A 58 9.26 -2.12 3.26
C ARG A 58 8.44 -1.96 1.99
N LEU A 59 7.82 -3.05 1.50
CA LEU A 59 6.91 -3.04 0.36
C LEU A 59 5.69 -2.15 0.63
N ARG A 60 5.08 -2.27 1.82
CA ARG A 60 3.98 -1.40 2.24
C ARG A 60 4.42 0.06 2.28
N SER A 61 5.54 0.34 2.94
CA SER A 61 6.09 1.70 3.01
C SER A 61 6.38 2.26 1.62
N ALA A 62 6.93 1.48 0.70
CA ALA A 62 7.20 1.90 -0.67
C ALA A 62 5.91 2.14 -1.47
N GLY A 63 4.87 1.33 -1.26
CA GLY A 63 3.55 1.52 -1.84
C GLY A 63 2.90 2.83 -1.40
N LEU A 64 2.97 3.12 -0.11
CA LEU A 64 2.44 4.34 0.50
C LEU A 64 3.37 5.56 0.33
N CYS A 65 4.63 5.35 -0.06
CA CYS A 65 5.63 6.40 -0.23
C CYS A 65 5.23 7.31 -1.40
N GLY A 66 4.80 8.54 -1.09
CA GLY A 66 4.28 9.49 -2.07
C GLY A 66 2.77 9.39 -2.28
N ILE A 67 2.03 8.73 -1.39
CA ILE A 67 0.60 9.02 -1.20
C ILE A 67 0.50 10.18 -0.23
N ASP A 68 -0.41 11.10 -0.54
CA ASP A 68 -0.64 12.26 0.30
C ASP A 68 -1.05 11.81 1.72
N PRO A 69 -0.35 12.27 2.77
CA PRO A 69 -0.63 11.87 4.15
C PRO A 69 -1.99 12.38 4.66
N ARG A 70 -2.69 13.25 3.91
CA ARG A 70 -4.08 13.64 4.20
C ARG A 70 -5.09 12.59 3.74
N ILE A 71 -4.69 11.70 2.84
CA ILE A 71 -5.50 10.58 2.35
C ILE A 71 -5.25 9.33 3.19
N ILE A 72 -4.02 9.14 3.67
CA ILE A 72 -3.72 8.14 4.69
C ILE A 72 -4.35 8.63 5.99
N ARG A 73 -5.28 7.86 6.60
CA ARG A 73 -5.83 8.26 7.90
C ARG A 73 -4.68 8.47 8.87
N SER A 74 -4.49 9.71 9.30
CA SER A 74 -3.58 10.01 10.39
C SER A 74 -4.13 9.30 11.63
N PRO A 75 -3.30 8.59 12.42
CA PRO A 75 -3.75 7.94 13.65
C PRO A 75 -4.32 8.93 14.70
N LEU A 76 -4.27 10.24 14.44
CA LEU A 76 -4.83 11.30 15.30
C LEU A 76 -6.30 11.65 15.02
N GLU A 77 -6.91 11.18 13.93
CA GLU A 77 -8.31 11.52 13.58
C GLU A 77 -9.38 10.59 14.21
N ILE A 78 -8.96 9.52 14.89
CA ILE A 78 -9.88 8.55 15.51
C ILE A 78 -10.35 8.95 16.91
N ALA A 79 -10.02 10.13 17.41
CA ALA A 79 -10.60 10.60 18.66
C ALA A 79 -12.09 10.92 18.43
N PRO A 80 -13.06 10.18 19.01
CA PRO A 80 -14.42 10.67 19.06
C PRO A 80 -14.37 11.98 19.85
N THR A 81 -14.67 13.10 19.20
CA THR A 81 -14.99 14.34 19.89
C THR A 81 -16.00 13.97 20.98
N PRO A 82 -15.69 14.20 22.28
CA PRO A 82 -16.71 14.06 23.30
C PRO A 82 -17.73 15.14 23.01
N THR A 83 -18.86 14.77 22.42
CA THR A 83 -20.05 15.61 22.35
C THR A 83 -20.44 15.88 23.79
N ARG A 84 -19.94 16.99 24.34
CA ARG A 84 -20.32 17.49 25.65
C ARG A 84 -21.75 18.00 25.49
N ASN A 85 -22.69 17.08 25.67
CA ASN A 85 -24.11 17.38 25.73
C ASN A 85 -24.35 18.13 27.05
N ILE A 86 -24.59 19.44 26.93
CA ILE A 86 -24.98 20.34 28.03
C ILE A 86 -26.43 20.13 28.43
#